data_AF-A0A7R7TCL9-F1
#
_entry.id   AF-A0A7R7TCL9-F1
#
_cell.length_a   1.000
_cell.length_b   1.000
_cell.length_c   1.000
_cell.angle_alpha   90.00
_cell.angle_beta   90.00
_cell.angle_gamma   90.00
#
_symmetry.space_group_name_H-M   'P 1'
#
loop_
_entity.id
_entity.type
_entity.pdbx_description
1 polymer ?
#
loop_
_entity_poly.entity_id
_entity_poly.type
_entity_poly.pdbx_seq_one_letter_code
_entity_poly.pdbx_strand_id
1 'polypeptide(L)'
;MKRILWLPFLGLAACSQGQGADDSRWLLEPAGLSWVDCAPGPRGEALAYDFVHEEVPGRSFAPSPDACGGHSGLRMSALELAQLLAYALHTEVLLPKEVREEMLLRLWGWYPAGQEGPYPGDEATARVWHPGDLYALAGPEEHTCVLRYPRQVEAVLLVNSDIYTALADVKRPCKLLQKAYAKALVAP
;
A
#
# COMPACT_ATOMS: atom_id res chain seq x y z
N MET A 1 -20.18 22.49 5.62
CA MET A 1 -18.94 22.99 4.97
C MET A 1 -18.32 21.84 4.22
N LYS A 2 -17.77 22.06 3.01
CA LYS A 2 -17.05 21.01 2.27
C LYS A 2 -15.74 20.70 2.99
N ARG A 3 -15.53 19.44 3.36
CA ARG A 3 -14.25 18.86 3.79
C ARG A 3 -14.06 17.61 2.96
N ILE A 4 -12.86 17.42 2.44
CA ILE A 4 -12.46 16.31 1.57
C ILE A 4 -11.23 15.70 2.30
N LEU A 5 -10.85 14.40 2.15
CA LEU A 5 -9.64 13.85 2.80
C LEU A 5 -8.80 12.77 2.00
N TRP A 6 -7.62 13.16 1.46
CA TRP A 6 -6.67 12.40 0.58
C TRP A 6 -6.03 11.29 1.41
N LEU A 7 -6.33 10.04 1.08
CA LEU A 7 -5.27 9.03 1.08
C LEU A 7 -4.90 8.77 -0.38
N PRO A 8 -3.60 8.58 -0.71
CA PRO A 8 -3.16 8.17 -2.04
C PRO A 8 -3.62 6.75 -2.38
N PHE A 9 -4.39 6.11 -1.49
CA PHE A 9 -5.06 4.83 -1.71
C PHE A 9 -6.58 4.97 -1.94
N LEU A 10 -7.18 6.10 -1.55
CA LEU A 10 -8.64 6.29 -1.46
C LEU A 10 -9.18 7.60 -2.06
N GLY A 11 -8.36 8.35 -2.81
CA GLY A 11 -8.81 9.42 -3.72
C GLY A 11 -9.59 10.60 -3.10
N LEU A 12 -8.88 11.72 -2.85
CA LEU A 12 -9.36 13.09 -2.49
C LEU A 12 -9.77 13.39 -1.03
N ALA A 13 -9.46 14.55 -0.41
CA ALA A 13 -8.37 15.54 -0.55
C ALA A 13 -7.94 16.23 0.81
N ALA A 14 -6.79 15.87 1.44
CA ALA A 14 -6.47 15.77 2.90
C ALA A 14 -6.08 16.99 3.76
N CYS A 15 -6.01 16.66 5.07
CA CYS A 15 -5.18 17.24 6.13
C CYS A 15 -5.12 18.76 6.06
N SER A 16 -6.05 19.40 6.76
CA SER A 16 -5.75 20.72 7.29
C SER A 16 -4.57 20.60 8.26
N GLN A 17 -3.54 21.41 8.05
CA GLN A 17 -2.38 21.53 8.92
C GLN A 17 -2.82 21.74 10.38
N GLY A 18 -2.35 20.90 11.32
CA GLY A 18 -2.27 21.27 12.74
C GLY A 18 -2.78 20.28 13.79
N GLN A 19 -3.43 19.16 13.45
CA GLN A 19 -3.93 18.19 14.44
C GLN A 19 -3.61 16.75 14.00
N GLY A 20 -2.93 15.99 14.85
CA GLY A 20 -2.42 14.65 14.54
C GLY A 20 -3.28 13.51 15.09
N ALA A 21 -3.03 12.30 14.60
CA ALA A 21 -3.53 10.98 15.03
C ALA A 21 -5.06 10.73 15.06
N ASP A 22 -5.90 11.70 15.44
CA ASP A 22 -7.35 11.47 15.59
C ASP A 22 -8.11 11.44 14.23
N ASP A 23 -7.60 12.13 13.21
CA ASP A 23 -8.24 12.29 11.89
C ASP A 23 -8.18 11.04 10.98
N SER A 24 -7.51 9.95 11.39
CA SER A 24 -7.54 8.67 10.67
C SER A 24 -8.54 7.66 11.25
N ARG A 25 -8.95 7.81 12.51
CA ARG A 25 -9.81 6.83 13.21
C ARG A 25 -11.18 6.66 12.57
N TRP A 26 -11.80 7.73 12.05
CA TRP A 26 -13.12 7.62 11.39
C TRP A 26 -13.09 6.75 10.12
N LEU A 27 -11.93 6.56 9.49
CA LEU A 27 -11.72 5.65 8.35
C LEU A 27 -11.44 4.22 8.82
N LEU A 28 -10.59 4.11 9.85
CA LEU A 28 -9.99 2.85 10.29
C LEU A 28 -10.88 2.08 11.27
N GLU A 29 -11.56 2.76 12.21
CA GLU A 29 -12.45 2.12 13.19
C GLU A 29 -13.65 1.41 12.54
N PRO A 30 -14.37 1.96 11.52
CA PRO A 30 -15.43 1.23 10.84
C PRO A 30 -14.92 -0.01 10.09
N ALA A 31 -13.67 0.02 9.63
CA ALA A 31 -12.98 -1.12 9.06
C ALA A 31 -12.47 -2.12 10.11
N GLY A 32 -12.58 -1.83 11.41
CA GLY A 32 -12.11 -2.67 12.53
C GLY A 32 -10.62 -2.52 12.86
N LEU A 33 -9.96 -1.46 12.37
CA LEU A 33 -8.51 -1.26 12.41
C LEU A 33 -8.10 -0.29 13.53
N SER A 34 -8.31 -0.69 14.78
CA SER A 34 -8.14 0.17 15.96
C SER A 34 -6.68 0.44 16.38
N TRP A 35 -5.70 -0.17 15.73
CA TRP A 35 -4.28 -0.07 16.09
C TRP A 35 -3.35 0.38 14.94
N VAL A 36 -3.92 0.66 13.75
CA VAL A 36 -3.21 1.31 12.66
C VAL A 36 -2.98 2.78 13.03
N ASP A 37 -1.71 3.15 13.17
CA ASP A 37 -1.24 4.50 13.52
C ASP A 37 0.01 4.81 12.67
N CYS A 38 0.51 6.04 12.74
CA CYS A 38 1.81 6.44 12.21
C CYS A 38 2.90 6.47 13.28
N ALA A 39 2.51 6.50 14.57
CA ALA A 39 3.43 6.29 15.68
C ALA A 39 3.89 4.81 15.74
N PRO A 40 5.14 4.52 16.14
CA PRO A 40 5.59 3.14 16.39
C PRO A 40 4.69 2.44 17.41
N GLY A 41 4.23 1.24 17.06
CA GLY A 41 3.40 0.39 17.91
C GLY A 41 4.14 -0.05 19.18
N PRO A 42 3.43 -0.36 20.28
CA PRO A 42 4.06 -0.58 21.57
C PRO A 42 5.02 -1.79 21.63
N ARG A 43 4.88 -2.81 20.76
CA ARG A 43 5.79 -3.97 20.63
C ARG A 43 5.68 -4.64 19.26
N GLY A 44 6.79 -5.21 18.77
CA GLY A 44 6.77 -6.36 17.84
C GLY A 44 6.68 -6.07 16.34
N GLU A 45 7.00 -4.85 15.91
CA GLU A 45 7.03 -4.50 14.49
C GLU A 45 8.12 -5.28 13.72
N ALA A 46 7.87 -5.57 12.43
CA ALA A 46 8.92 -6.03 11.54
C ALA A 46 9.96 -4.93 11.35
N LEU A 47 11.24 -5.30 11.37
CA LEU A 47 12.35 -4.43 10.99
C LEU A 47 12.60 -4.56 9.49
N ALA A 48 13.01 -3.48 8.85
CA ALA A 48 13.65 -3.47 7.55
C ALA A 48 15.07 -4.04 7.67
N TYR A 49 15.55 -4.74 6.62
CA TYR A 49 16.91 -5.32 6.57
C TYR A 49 17.64 -4.95 5.27
N ASP A 50 18.97 -4.98 5.31
CA ASP A 50 19.81 -5.02 4.11
C ASP A 50 20.13 -6.51 3.85
N PHE A 51 19.70 -7.03 2.70
CA PHE A 51 19.91 -8.40 2.23
C PHE A 51 21.28 -8.58 1.56
N VAL A 52 21.93 -7.49 1.16
CA VAL A 52 23.30 -7.49 0.60
C VAL A 52 24.33 -7.48 1.72
N HIS A 53 24.05 -6.71 2.77
CA HIS A 53 24.92 -6.47 3.93
C HIS A 53 24.25 -7.00 5.21
N GLU A 54 24.24 -8.33 5.38
CA GLU A 54 23.65 -9.01 6.55
C GLU A 54 24.25 -8.54 7.90
N GLU A 55 25.42 -7.91 7.90
CA GLU A 55 26.04 -7.28 9.07
C GLU A 55 25.33 -5.99 9.53
N VAL A 56 24.49 -5.38 8.70
CA VAL A 56 23.75 -4.15 9.02
C VAL A 56 22.55 -4.51 9.90
N PRO A 57 22.47 -3.99 11.14
CA PRO A 57 21.33 -4.29 12.02
C PRO A 57 20.00 -3.82 11.42
N GLY A 58 18.97 -4.66 11.57
CA GLY A 58 17.62 -4.33 11.13
C GLY A 58 17.11 -3.03 11.76
N ARG A 59 16.35 -2.26 11.00
CA ARG A 59 15.91 -0.90 11.34
C ARG A 59 14.39 -0.78 11.26
N SER A 60 13.78 -0.11 12.25
CA SER A 60 12.42 0.42 12.08
C SER A 60 12.48 1.81 11.47
N PHE A 61 11.71 2.06 10.41
CA PHE A 61 11.54 3.40 9.87
C PHE A 61 10.48 4.17 10.66
N ALA A 62 10.83 5.36 11.15
CA ALA A 62 9.86 6.33 11.64
C ALA A 62 9.51 7.28 10.48
N PRO A 63 8.24 7.35 10.03
CA PRO A 63 7.83 8.32 9.04
C PRO A 63 7.91 9.74 9.61
N SER A 64 8.00 10.76 8.75
CA SER A 64 7.87 12.13 9.22
C SER A 64 6.42 12.40 9.65
N PRO A 65 6.16 13.16 10.73
CA PRO A 65 4.81 13.34 11.26
C PRO A 65 3.82 13.98 10.27
N ASP A 66 4.31 14.74 9.29
CA ASP A 66 3.56 15.38 8.21
C ASP A 66 3.25 14.45 7.02
N ALA A 67 3.91 13.29 6.92
CA ALA A 67 3.64 12.30 5.88
C ALA A 67 2.46 11.38 6.22
N CYS A 68 2.23 11.17 7.52
CA CYS A 68 1.24 10.27 8.11
C CYS A 68 -0.15 10.35 7.47
N GLY A 69 -0.64 9.24 6.90
CA GLY A 69 -2.00 9.12 6.36
C GLY A 69 -2.25 9.91 5.06
N GLY A 70 -1.42 10.91 4.78
CA GLY A 70 -1.21 11.48 3.46
C GLY A 70 -0.38 10.54 2.61
N HIS A 71 0.79 10.98 2.15
CA HIS A 71 1.55 10.23 1.14
C HIS A 71 2.26 8.97 1.66
N SER A 72 2.44 8.78 2.98
CA SER A 72 3.05 7.55 3.54
C SER A 72 2.74 7.36 5.04
N GLY A 73 3.49 6.47 5.70
CA GLY A 73 3.65 6.46 7.16
C GLY A 73 2.58 5.74 7.99
N LEU A 74 1.46 5.29 7.41
CA LEU A 74 0.55 4.38 8.12
C LEU A 74 1.24 3.03 8.36
N ARG A 75 1.23 2.56 9.61
CA ARG A 75 1.83 1.29 10.03
C ARG A 75 0.72 0.25 10.15
N MET A 76 0.81 -0.80 9.35
CA MET A 76 -0.19 -1.87 9.32
C MET A 76 0.43 -3.17 8.82
N SER A 77 -0.14 -4.28 9.26
CA SER A 77 0.15 -5.62 8.73
C SER A 77 -0.47 -5.83 7.35
N ALA A 78 0.00 -6.84 6.61
CA ALA A 78 -0.57 -7.20 5.31
C ALA A 78 -2.06 -7.60 5.41
N LEU A 79 -2.48 -8.16 6.56
CA LEU A 79 -3.86 -8.53 6.83
C LEU A 79 -4.76 -7.30 6.97
N GLU A 80 -4.33 -6.30 7.72
CA GLU A 80 -5.10 -5.07 7.90
C GLU A 80 -5.17 -4.23 6.63
N LEU A 81 -4.08 -4.19 5.85
CA LEU A 81 -4.10 -3.56 4.53
C LEU A 81 -5.12 -4.28 3.64
N ALA A 82 -5.13 -5.63 3.60
CA ALA A 82 -6.13 -6.39 2.87
C ALA A 82 -7.56 -6.13 3.38
N GLN A 83 -7.75 -6.00 4.70
CA GLN A 83 -9.03 -5.69 5.33
C GLN A 83 -9.51 -4.27 4.99
N LEU A 84 -8.64 -3.26 5.03
CA LEU A 84 -8.93 -1.89 4.62
C LEU A 84 -9.34 -1.84 3.15
N LEU A 85 -8.63 -2.56 2.27
CA LEU A 85 -8.94 -2.63 0.85
C LEU A 85 -10.28 -3.31 0.58
N ALA A 86 -10.53 -4.46 1.20
CA ALA A 86 -11.79 -5.17 1.05
C ALA A 86 -12.96 -4.32 1.56
N TYR A 87 -12.79 -3.68 2.72
CA TYR A 87 -13.79 -2.79 3.30
C TYR A 87 -14.06 -1.56 2.42
N ALA A 88 -13.00 -0.91 1.93
CA ALA A 88 -13.10 0.27 1.10
C ALA A 88 -13.65 0.01 -0.32
N LEU A 89 -13.44 -1.19 -0.89
CA LEU A 89 -13.88 -1.51 -2.25
C LEU A 89 -15.26 -2.18 -2.31
N HIS A 90 -15.59 -2.99 -1.31
CA HIS A 90 -16.78 -3.85 -1.32
C HIS A 90 -17.88 -3.43 -0.33
N THR A 91 -17.67 -2.39 0.48
CA THR A 91 -18.72 -1.76 1.31
C THR A 91 -19.01 -0.32 0.86
N GLU A 92 -20.14 0.22 1.32
CA GLU A 92 -20.55 1.61 1.03
C GLU A 92 -20.41 2.54 2.24
N VAL A 93 -19.81 2.06 3.34
CA VAL A 93 -19.72 2.81 4.60
C VAL A 93 -18.75 3.98 4.50
N LEU A 94 -17.63 3.79 3.79
CA LEU A 94 -16.63 4.85 3.57
C LEU A 94 -16.97 5.72 2.36
N LEU A 95 -17.44 5.10 1.27
CA LEU A 95 -17.60 5.72 -0.04
C LEU A 95 -18.79 5.09 -0.78
N PRO A 96 -19.72 5.88 -1.35
CA PRO A 96 -20.77 5.37 -2.25
C PRO A 96 -20.19 4.64 -3.46
N LYS A 97 -20.93 3.69 -4.03
CA LYS A 97 -20.45 2.84 -5.13
C LYS A 97 -19.95 3.63 -6.33
N GLU A 98 -20.68 4.68 -6.69
CA GLU A 98 -20.39 5.54 -7.84
C GLU A 98 -19.04 6.24 -7.66
N VAL A 99 -18.72 6.65 -6.43
CA VAL A 99 -17.43 7.26 -6.08
C VAL A 99 -16.30 6.23 -6.15
N ARG A 100 -16.53 4.99 -5.65
CA ARG A 100 -15.56 3.89 -5.76
C ARG A 100 -15.27 3.54 -7.23
N GLU A 101 -16.30 3.48 -8.07
CA GLU A 101 -16.17 3.21 -9.50
C GLU A 101 -15.46 4.36 -10.23
N GLU A 102 -15.80 5.62 -9.91
CA GLU A 102 -15.12 6.79 -10.47
C GLU A 102 -13.63 6.87 -10.07
N MET A 103 -13.29 6.57 -8.82
CA MET A 103 -11.90 6.50 -8.35
C MET A 103 -11.06 5.49 -9.15
N LEU A 104 -11.63 4.33 -9.47
CA LEU A 104 -10.93 3.29 -10.24
C LEU A 104 -10.81 3.70 -11.71
N LEU A 105 -11.86 4.29 -12.30
CA LEU A 105 -11.86 4.78 -13.68
C LEU A 105 -10.88 5.94 -13.89
N ARG A 106 -10.72 6.80 -12.88
CA ARG A 106 -9.80 7.96 -12.91
C ARG A 106 -8.45 7.70 -12.25
N LEU A 107 -8.20 6.46 -11.79
CA LEU A 107 -6.96 6.04 -11.15
C LEU A 107 -6.57 6.92 -9.94
N TRP A 108 -7.57 7.36 -9.16
CA TRP A 108 -7.38 8.21 -7.99
C TRP A 108 -6.77 7.40 -6.85
N GLY A 109 -5.47 7.55 -6.69
CA GLY A 109 -4.70 6.75 -5.75
C GLY A 109 -4.39 5.34 -6.26
N TRP A 110 -4.25 5.22 -7.58
CA TRP A 110 -3.92 3.96 -8.24
C TRP A 110 -3.02 4.26 -9.44
N TYR A 111 -2.13 3.33 -9.76
CA TYR A 111 -1.41 3.34 -11.01
C TYR A 111 -2.10 2.43 -12.02
N PRO A 112 -2.11 2.80 -13.32
CA PRO A 112 -2.65 1.95 -14.37
C PRO A 112 -1.81 0.67 -14.51
N ALA A 113 -2.47 -0.47 -14.72
CA ALA A 113 -1.80 -1.59 -15.35
C ALA A 113 -1.36 -1.20 -16.78
N GLY A 114 -0.29 -1.78 -17.30
CA GLY A 114 0.15 -1.61 -18.69
C GLY A 114 1.17 -0.50 -18.98
N GLN A 115 1.41 0.47 -18.08
CA GLN A 115 2.41 1.52 -18.34
C GLN A 115 3.86 1.06 -18.10
N GLU A 116 4.78 1.56 -18.93
CA GLU A 116 6.22 1.38 -18.76
C GLU A 116 6.73 2.12 -17.50
N GLY A 117 7.50 1.40 -16.69
CA GLY A 117 8.07 1.89 -15.43
C GLY A 117 8.68 0.72 -14.64
N PRO A 118 9.20 0.95 -13.41
CA PRO A 118 9.71 -0.13 -12.56
C PRO A 118 8.64 -1.14 -12.09
N TYR A 119 7.38 -0.90 -12.47
CA TYR A 119 6.18 -1.59 -12.03
C TYR A 119 5.15 -1.75 -13.18
N PRO A 120 5.47 -2.47 -14.27
CA PRO A 120 4.51 -2.75 -15.32
C PRO A 120 3.36 -3.59 -14.73
N GLY A 121 2.13 -3.29 -15.12
CA GLY A 121 1.02 -4.25 -15.04
C GLY A 121 0.60 -4.73 -16.42
N ASP A 122 -0.45 -5.53 -16.51
CA ASP A 122 -1.10 -5.89 -17.77
C ASP A 122 -2.62 -5.86 -17.53
N GLU A 123 -3.39 -5.21 -18.41
CA GLU A 123 -4.86 -5.05 -18.27
C GLU A 123 -5.61 -6.39 -18.25
N ALA A 124 -5.08 -7.43 -18.89
CA ALA A 124 -5.70 -8.75 -18.91
C ALA A 124 -5.57 -9.48 -17.57
N THR A 125 -4.49 -9.22 -16.83
CA THR A 125 -4.23 -9.83 -15.52
C THR A 125 -4.59 -8.94 -14.35
N ALA A 126 -4.31 -7.63 -14.38
CA ALA A 126 -4.55 -6.66 -13.31
C ALA A 126 -5.26 -5.40 -13.80
N ARG A 127 -6.13 -4.81 -12.98
CA ARG A 127 -6.78 -3.52 -13.28
C ARG A 127 -5.96 -2.34 -12.79
N VAL A 128 -5.57 -2.38 -11.52
CA VAL A 128 -4.89 -1.28 -10.82
C VAL A 128 -3.93 -1.81 -9.77
N TRP A 129 -2.91 -1.03 -9.44
CA TRP A 129 -1.92 -1.34 -8.41
C TRP A 129 -1.42 -0.07 -7.71
N HIS A 130 -0.81 -0.23 -6.55
CA HIS A 130 -0.13 0.85 -5.84
C HIS A 130 1.10 0.28 -5.13
N PRO A 131 2.30 0.84 -5.34
CA PRO A 131 3.52 0.44 -4.66
C PRO A 131 3.67 1.22 -3.34
N GLY A 132 4.44 0.69 -2.40
CA GLY A 132 5.04 1.49 -1.35
C GLY A 132 6.53 1.20 -1.35
N ASP A 133 7.37 2.23 -1.27
CA ASP A 133 8.82 2.10 -1.13
C ASP A 133 9.25 3.01 0.02
N LEU A 134 10.03 2.49 0.97
CA LEU A 134 10.62 3.24 2.07
C LEU A 134 12.04 2.72 2.32
N TYR A 135 13.04 3.53 1.97
CA TYR A 135 14.45 3.12 1.95
C TYR A 135 15.37 4.21 2.49
N ALA A 136 16.50 3.80 3.04
CA ALA A 136 17.62 4.71 3.30
C ALA A 136 18.43 4.96 2.01
N LEU A 137 19.25 6.01 1.96
CA LEU A 137 20.14 6.30 0.81
C LEU A 137 21.08 5.12 0.46
N ALA A 138 21.40 4.30 1.46
CA ALA A 138 21.91 2.95 1.36
C ALA A 138 21.54 2.22 2.67
N GLY A 139 21.37 0.89 2.62
CA GLY A 139 21.00 0.08 3.77
C GLY A 139 19.58 -0.48 3.68
N PRO A 140 18.92 -0.74 4.83
CA PRO A 140 17.61 -1.38 4.88
C PRO A 140 16.52 -0.69 4.05
N GLU A 141 15.60 -1.50 3.49
CA GLU A 141 14.42 -1.03 2.76
C GLU A 141 13.15 -1.79 3.16
N GLU A 142 12.00 -1.16 2.95
CA GLU A 142 10.66 -1.74 3.03
C GLU A 142 9.93 -1.49 1.70
N HIS A 143 9.33 -2.54 1.15
CA HIS A 143 8.53 -2.47 -0.06
C HIS A 143 7.16 -3.09 0.16
N THR A 144 6.14 -2.39 -0.32
CA THR A 144 4.74 -2.84 -0.32
C THR A 144 4.26 -2.93 -1.77
N CYS A 145 3.39 -3.88 -2.05
CA CYS A 145 2.48 -3.73 -3.17
C CYS A 145 1.08 -4.18 -2.81
N VAL A 146 0.13 -3.44 -3.34
CA VAL A 146 -1.27 -3.82 -3.43
C VAL A 146 -1.64 -3.91 -4.90
N LEU A 147 -2.32 -4.99 -5.26
CA LEU A 147 -2.82 -5.25 -6.60
C LEU A 147 -4.30 -5.60 -6.57
N ARG A 148 -5.04 -5.10 -7.55
CA ARG A 148 -6.41 -5.53 -7.82
C ARG A 148 -6.51 -6.17 -9.18
N TYR A 149 -6.88 -7.44 -9.18
CA TYR A 149 -7.12 -8.23 -10.38
C TYR A 149 -8.60 -8.15 -10.82
N PRO A 150 -8.92 -8.50 -12.08
CA PRO A 150 -10.29 -8.81 -12.47
C PRO A 150 -10.91 -9.88 -11.54
N ARG A 151 -12.25 -9.91 -11.46
CA ARG A 151 -13.02 -10.86 -10.64
C ARG A 151 -12.89 -10.70 -9.10
N GLN A 152 -12.64 -9.49 -8.60
CA GLN A 152 -12.62 -9.18 -7.15
C GLN A 152 -11.55 -9.97 -6.36
N VAL A 153 -10.36 -10.11 -6.95
CA VAL A 153 -9.19 -10.61 -6.21
C VAL A 153 -8.27 -9.44 -5.92
N GLU A 154 -8.21 -9.05 -4.66
CA GLU A 154 -7.23 -8.11 -4.13
C GLU A 154 -6.08 -8.87 -3.47
N ALA A 155 -4.84 -8.41 -3.68
CA ALA A 155 -3.63 -9.03 -3.16
C ALA A 155 -2.71 -7.98 -2.53
N VAL A 156 -2.08 -8.35 -1.41
CA VAL A 156 -1.12 -7.51 -0.66
C VAL A 156 0.17 -8.30 -0.47
N LEU A 157 1.31 -7.65 -0.67
CA LEU A 157 2.63 -8.21 -0.37
C LEU A 157 3.50 -7.15 0.30
N LEU A 158 4.09 -7.51 1.43
CA LEU A 158 5.11 -6.74 2.14
C LEU A 158 6.46 -7.47 2.02
N VAL A 159 7.52 -6.73 1.78
CA VAL A 159 8.92 -7.20 1.77
C VAL A 159 9.72 -6.21 2.61
N ASN A 160 10.34 -6.68 3.68
CA ASN A 160 11.07 -5.88 4.66
C ASN A 160 12.60 -5.99 4.46
N SER A 161 13.06 -6.04 3.21
CA SER A 161 14.46 -6.03 2.87
C SER A 161 14.71 -5.19 1.63
N ASP A 162 15.95 -4.74 1.42
CA ASP A 162 16.37 -4.21 0.13
C ASP A 162 16.06 -5.17 -1.02
N ILE A 163 15.85 -4.57 -2.19
CA ILE A 163 15.70 -5.33 -3.43
C ILE A 163 16.86 -4.96 -4.36
N TYR A 164 18.02 -5.57 -4.07
CA TYR A 164 19.27 -5.47 -4.82
C TYR A 164 19.07 -5.15 -6.29
N THR A 165 19.67 -4.05 -6.73
CA THR A 165 19.33 -3.37 -8.00
C THR A 165 19.41 -4.25 -9.24
N ALA A 166 20.33 -5.22 -9.30
CA ALA A 166 20.43 -6.18 -10.41
C ALA A 166 19.25 -7.19 -10.47
N LEU A 167 18.47 -7.31 -9.40
CA LEU A 167 17.28 -8.16 -9.28
C LEU A 167 15.98 -7.36 -9.07
N ALA A 168 16.04 -6.03 -9.03
CA ALA A 168 14.89 -5.15 -8.87
C ALA A 168 13.76 -5.51 -9.85
N ASP A 169 14.08 -5.69 -11.13
CA ASP A 169 13.09 -6.05 -12.16
C ASP A 169 12.47 -7.45 -12.03
N VAL A 170 13.00 -8.29 -11.15
CA VAL A 170 12.48 -9.63 -10.88
C VAL A 170 11.72 -9.69 -9.56
N LYS A 171 12.24 -9.00 -8.53
CA LYS A 171 11.85 -9.12 -7.12
C LYS A 171 10.90 -8.02 -6.58
N ARG A 172 10.65 -6.90 -7.29
CA ARG A 172 9.68 -5.87 -6.83
C ARG A 172 8.32 -6.52 -6.47
N PRO A 173 7.66 -6.18 -5.33
CA PRO A 173 6.50 -6.92 -4.85
C PRO A 173 5.33 -7.00 -5.85
N CYS A 174 5.04 -5.91 -6.59
CA CYS A 174 4.00 -5.94 -7.63
C CYS A 174 4.31 -6.93 -8.76
N LYS A 175 5.58 -6.99 -9.20
CA LYS A 175 6.01 -7.92 -10.25
C LYS A 175 5.94 -9.38 -9.77
N LEU A 176 6.23 -9.64 -8.49
CA LEU A 176 6.09 -10.98 -7.89
C LEU A 176 4.63 -11.43 -7.85
N LEU A 177 3.74 -10.57 -7.34
CA LEU A 177 2.30 -10.86 -7.27
C LEU A 177 1.71 -11.14 -8.67
N GLN A 178 1.98 -10.28 -9.67
CA GLN A 178 1.53 -10.49 -11.05
C GLN A 178 2.03 -11.83 -11.64
N LYS A 179 3.30 -12.18 -11.44
CA LYS A 179 3.85 -13.48 -11.88
C LYS A 179 3.17 -14.66 -11.18
N ALA A 180 2.82 -14.52 -9.89
CA ALA A 180 2.09 -15.54 -9.15
C ALA A 180 0.66 -15.71 -9.70
N TYR A 181 -0.06 -14.61 -9.94
CA TYR A 181 -1.41 -14.63 -10.50
C TYR A 181 -1.43 -15.18 -11.94
N ALA A 182 -0.51 -14.74 -12.81
CA ALA A 182 -0.39 -15.27 -14.17
C ALA A 182 -0.10 -16.78 -14.19
N LYS A 183 0.71 -17.29 -13.25
CA LYS A 183 0.91 -18.74 -13.07
C LYS A 183 -0.37 -19.44 -12.59
N ALA A 184 -1.12 -18.83 -11.67
CA ALA A 184 -2.37 -19.40 -11.16
C ALA A 184 -3.46 -19.49 -12.24
N LEU A 185 -3.49 -18.58 -13.22
CA LEU A 185 -4.40 -18.65 -14.37
C LEU A 185 -4.06 -19.77 -15.38
N VAL A 186 -2.82 -20.28 -15.37
CA VAL A 186 -2.33 -21.34 -16.26
C VAL A 186 -2.25 -22.70 -15.54
N ALA A 187 -2.49 -22.72 -14.23
CA ALA A 187 -2.65 -23.96 -13.48
C ALA A 187 -3.99 -24.65 -13.86
N PRO A 188 -3.99 -25.99 -14.05
CA PRO A 188 -5.17 -26.75 -14.50
C PRO A 188 -6.24 -26.92 -13.42
#